data_AF-A0A961C1V1-F1
#
_entry.id   AF-A0A961C1V1-F1
#
_cell.length_a   1.000
_cell.length_b   1.000
_cell.length_c   1.000
_cell.angle_alpha   90.00
_cell.angle_beta   90.00
_cell.angle_gamma   90.00
#
_symmetry.space_group_name_H-M   'P 1'
#
loop_
_entity.id
_entity.type
_entity.pdbx_description
1 polymer ?
#
loop_
_entity_poly.entity_id
_entity_poly.type
_entity_poly.pdbx_seq_one_letter_code
_entity_poly.pdbx_strand_id
1 'polypeptide(L)'
;MSSDQGLLEAVHQFAIELEDLFSAVFGERGPSFDVERAPAPGSDGTTRFVIRPPSVEVQRGAPSSSIPLFIDGERALAMDVAYRCRWDHAQRYLAVDSATWSVRSVDVAEPLFRYEFVSRQGDLLPAAHLHVHAHRDELVYTLFRGGVGRPRSRGQAILTRKGLPRLSNIHFPLGGDRLRPCLEDVLQMLIEEFSIEHEAGLFSASNRAGPSGVGIR
;
A
#
# COMPACT_ATOMS: atom_id res chain seq x y z
N MET A 1 -25.29 -13.27 -17.44
CA MET A 1 -24.56 -13.54 -16.19
C MET A 1 -25.29 -12.86 -15.05
N SER A 2 -25.31 -13.46 -13.86
CA SER A 2 -25.86 -12.80 -12.67
C SER A 2 -25.02 -11.57 -12.31
N SER A 3 -25.63 -10.52 -11.72
CA SER A 3 -24.90 -9.32 -11.26
C SER A 3 -23.75 -9.69 -10.31
N ASP A 4 -23.96 -10.69 -9.45
CA ASP A 4 -22.95 -11.22 -8.52
C ASP A 4 -21.78 -11.89 -9.25
N GLN A 5 -22.03 -12.60 -10.36
CA GLN A 5 -20.98 -13.23 -11.16
C GLN A 5 -20.14 -12.19 -11.91
N GLY A 6 -20.79 -11.16 -12.47
CA GLY A 6 -20.07 -10.06 -13.12
C GLY A 6 -19.22 -9.27 -12.12
N LEU A 7 -19.71 -9.08 -10.88
CA LEU A 7 -18.93 -8.45 -9.83
C LEU A 7 -17.70 -9.29 -9.48
N LEU A 8 -17.88 -10.60 -9.31
CA LEU A 8 -16.78 -11.51 -8.99
C LEU A 8 -15.68 -11.47 -10.04
N GLU A 9 -16.05 -11.50 -11.33
CA GLU A 9 -15.10 -11.39 -12.45
C GLU A 9 -14.33 -10.06 -12.41
N ALA A 10 -15.03 -8.93 -12.23
CA ALA A 10 -14.39 -7.62 -12.12
C ALA A 10 -13.44 -7.53 -10.92
N VAL A 11 -13.81 -8.12 -9.78
CA VAL A 11 -12.95 -8.16 -8.58
C VAL A 11 -11.71 -9.02 -8.81
N HIS A 12 -11.84 -10.16 -9.50
CA HIS A 12 -10.68 -10.97 -9.88
C HIS A 12 -9.74 -10.22 -10.82
N GLN A 13 -10.28 -9.48 -11.79
CA GLN A 13 -9.46 -8.66 -12.67
C GLN A 13 -8.70 -7.59 -11.88
N PHE A 14 -9.35 -6.95 -10.91
CA PHE A 14 -8.67 -5.98 -10.03
C PHE A 14 -7.61 -6.65 -9.14
N ALA A 15 -7.83 -7.88 -8.68
CA ALA A 15 -6.80 -8.63 -7.95
C ALA A 15 -5.58 -8.92 -8.82
N ILE A 16 -5.76 -9.29 -10.09
CA ILE A 16 -4.67 -9.48 -11.06
C ILE A 16 -3.89 -8.18 -11.28
N GLU A 17 -4.56 -7.04 -11.39
CA GLU A 17 -3.89 -5.74 -11.52
C GLU A 17 -3.02 -5.42 -10.29
N LEU A 18 -3.46 -5.80 -9.08
CA LEU A 18 -2.63 -5.68 -7.88
C LEU A 18 -1.43 -6.63 -7.94
N GLU A 19 -1.62 -7.88 -8.34
CA GLU A 19 -0.52 -8.85 -8.51
C GLU A 19 0.52 -8.34 -9.52
N ASP A 20 0.08 -7.82 -10.66
CA ASP A 20 0.94 -7.22 -11.67
C ASP A 20 1.71 -6.01 -11.13
N LEU A 21 1.06 -5.14 -10.37
CA LEU A 21 1.71 -4.00 -9.71
C LEU A 21 2.82 -4.46 -8.75
N PHE A 22 2.50 -5.41 -7.86
CA PHE A 22 3.50 -5.90 -6.91
C PHE A 22 4.61 -6.70 -7.58
N SER A 23 4.28 -7.49 -8.61
CA SER A 23 5.24 -8.23 -9.43
C SER A 23 6.19 -7.28 -10.15
N ALA A 24 5.68 -6.16 -10.66
CA ALA A 24 6.54 -5.12 -11.20
C ALA A 24 7.50 -4.61 -10.12
N VAL A 25 7.02 -4.29 -8.92
CA VAL A 25 7.88 -3.71 -7.87
C VAL A 25 8.86 -4.72 -7.24
N PHE A 26 8.44 -5.96 -6.99
CA PHE A 26 9.18 -6.94 -6.18
C PHE A 26 9.57 -8.21 -6.93
N GLY A 27 9.22 -8.32 -8.21
CA GLY A 27 9.51 -9.48 -9.04
C GLY A 27 8.79 -10.73 -8.55
N GLU A 28 9.50 -11.85 -8.55
CA GLU A 28 8.98 -13.13 -8.04
C GLU A 28 8.62 -13.11 -6.54
N ARG A 29 9.02 -12.06 -5.80
CA ARG A 29 8.65 -11.86 -4.39
C ARG A 29 7.32 -11.13 -4.20
N GLY A 30 6.66 -10.70 -5.28
CA GLY A 30 5.31 -10.12 -5.21
C GLY A 30 4.30 -11.13 -4.63
N PRO A 31 3.36 -10.69 -3.77
CA PRO A 31 2.31 -11.57 -3.26
C PRO A 31 1.25 -11.85 -4.32
N SER A 32 0.53 -12.96 -4.16
CA SER A 32 -0.79 -13.15 -4.77
C SER A 32 -1.88 -12.45 -3.95
N PHE A 33 -3.08 -12.33 -4.51
CA PHE A 33 -4.25 -11.78 -3.83
C PHE A 33 -5.44 -12.73 -3.87
N ASP A 34 -5.96 -13.07 -2.69
CA ASP A 34 -7.18 -13.85 -2.55
C ASP A 34 -8.41 -12.96 -2.70
N VAL A 35 -9.44 -13.50 -3.36
CA VAL A 35 -10.76 -12.88 -3.49
C VAL A 35 -11.76 -13.68 -2.69
N GLU A 36 -12.32 -13.06 -1.66
CA GLU A 36 -13.30 -13.69 -0.76
C GLU A 36 -14.61 -12.92 -0.78
N ARG A 37 -15.75 -13.63 -0.77
CA ARG A 37 -17.03 -12.97 -0.53
C ARG A 37 -17.05 -12.44 0.90
N ALA A 38 -17.35 -11.15 1.08
CA ALA A 38 -17.47 -10.57 2.40
C ALA A 38 -18.62 -11.27 3.18
N PRO A 39 -18.47 -11.45 4.51
CA PRO A 39 -19.50 -12.10 5.32
C PRO A 39 -20.80 -11.29 5.30
N ALA A 40 -21.90 -11.96 4.94
CA ALA A 40 -23.22 -11.41 4.64
C ALA A 40 -23.20 -10.22 3.64
N PRO A 41 -24.27 -9.99 2.87
CA PRO A 41 -24.44 -8.68 2.25
C PRO A 41 -24.31 -7.59 3.34
N GLY A 42 -23.77 -6.43 2.99
CA GLY A 42 -23.66 -5.35 3.98
C GLY A 42 -25.04 -4.95 4.53
N SER A 43 -25.08 -4.01 5.48
CA SER A 43 -26.35 -3.57 6.09
C SER A 43 -27.41 -3.10 5.08
N ASP A 44 -27.00 -2.76 3.86
CA ASP A 44 -27.82 -2.35 2.72
C ASP A 44 -28.23 -3.50 1.78
N GLY A 45 -27.94 -4.75 2.11
CA GLY A 45 -28.22 -5.91 1.26
C GLY A 45 -27.28 -6.06 0.05
N THR A 46 -26.24 -5.23 -0.08
CA THR A 46 -25.36 -5.26 -1.26
C THR A 46 -24.24 -6.31 -1.12
N THR A 47 -24.08 -7.15 -2.14
CA THR A 47 -22.95 -8.08 -2.27
C THR A 47 -21.62 -7.32 -2.30
N ARG A 48 -20.65 -7.82 -1.54
CA ARG A 48 -19.29 -7.28 -1.49
C ARG A 48 -18.27 -8.39 -1.53
N PHE A 49 -17.10 -8.09 -2.07
CA PHE A 49 -15.94 -8.96 -2.05
C PHE A 49 -14.78 -8.24 -1.36
N VAL A 50 -13.88 -9.01 -0.78
CA VAL A 50 -12.64 -8.54 -0.17
C VAL A 50 -11.48 -9.10 -0.98
N ILE A 51 -10.54 -8.22 -1.32
CA ILE A 51 -9.26 -8.57 -1.92
C ILE A 51 -8.18 -8.33 -0.86
N ARG A 52 -7.36 -9.34 -0.58
CA ARG A 52 -6.23 -9.26 0.38
C ARG A 52 -5.18 -10.33 0.05
N PRO A 53 -3.91 -10.16 0.47
CA PRO A 53 -2.94 -11.23 0.36
C PRO A 53 -3.40 -12.49 1.11
N PRO A 54 -2.94 -13.68 0.70
CA PRO A 54 -3.28 -14.91 1.40
C PRO A 54 -2.76 -14.87 2.84
N SER A 55 -3.51 -15.45 3.76
CA SER A 55 -3.06 -15.61 5.14
C SER A 55 -2.00 -16.70 5.20
N VAL A 56 -0.77 -16.34 5.56
CA VAL A 56 0.33 -17.29 5.70
C VAL A 56 0.53 -17.61 7.18
N GLU A 57 0.73 -18.89 7.49
CA GLU A 57 1.14 -19.30 8.83
C GLU A 57 2.49 -18.67 9.19
N VAL A 58 2.53 -18.02 10.35
CA VAL A 58 3.77 -17.42 10.87
C VAL A 58 4.31 -18.35 11.94
N GLN A 59 5.61 -18.65 11.90
CA GLN A 59 6.27 -19.59 12.84
C GLN A 59 6.01 -19.27 14.32
N ARG A 60 5.70 -18.01 14.65
CA ARG A 60 5.19 -17.59 15.96
C ARG A 60 4.07 -16.56 15.76
N GLY A 61 2.84 -16.92 16.12
CA GLY A 61 1.70 -16.00 16.15
C GLY A 61 0.49 -16.52 15.37
N ALA A 62 -0.53 -15.68 15.26
CA ALA A 62 -1.67 -15.94 14.39
C ALA A 62 -1.27 -15.82 12.90
N PRO A 63 -1.94 -16.52 11.98
CA PRO A 63 -1.76 -16.32 10.56
C PRO A 63 -1.89 -14.84 10.17
N SER A 64 -1.06 -14.37 9.25
CA SER A 64 -1.02 -12.97 8.84
C SER A 64 -1.12 -12.87 7.32
N SER A 65 -1.97 -11.98 6.82
CA SER A 65 -2.05 -11.62 5.39
C SER A 65 -1.14 -10.45 5.04
N SER A 66 0.01 -10.35 5.69
CA SER A 66 0.93 -9.21 5.55
C SER A 66 2.06 -9.54 4.59
N ILE A 67 2.34 -8.62 3.69
CA ILE A 67 3.40 -8.70 2.69
C ILE A 67 4.72 -8.34 3.39
N PRO A 68 5.72 -9.25 3.44
CA PRO A 68 7.02 -8.95 4.02
C PRO A 68 7.80 -7.98 3.13
N LEU A 69 8.40 -6.96 3.72
CA LEU A 69 9.24 -5.99 3.03
C LEU A 69 10.66 -6.04 3.61
N PHE A 70 11.65 -6.04 2.73
CA PHE A 70 13.05 -6.27 3.06
C PHE A 70 13.86 -4.98 2.92
N ILE A 71 14.84 -4.81 3.82
CA ILE A 71 15.82 -3.74 3.79
C ILE A 71 17.18 -4.40 4.06
N ASP A 72 18.14 -4.23 3.15
CA ASP A 72 19.50 -4.81 3.23
C ASP A 72 19.53 -6.33 3.52
N GLY A 73 18.62 -7.09 2.89
CA GLY A 73 18.47 -8.54 2.97
C GLY A 73 17.63 -9.03 4.14
N GLU A 74 17.25 -8.14 5.06
CA GLU A 74 16.54 -8.47 6.30
C GLU A 74 15.08 -8.06 6.22
N ARG A 75 14.18 -8.91 6.75
CA ARG A 75 12.76 -8.56 6.86
C ARG A 75 12.60 -7.48 7.94
N ALA A 76 12.42 -6.24 7.52
CA ALA A 76 12.35 -5.09 8.42
C ALA A 76 10.94 -4.54 8.60
N LEU A 77 10.08 -4.72 7.59
CA LEU A 77 8.73 -4.17 7.57
C LEU A 77 7.73 -5.25 7.12
N ALA A 78 6.46 -4.99 7.41
CA ALA A 78 5.33 -5.75 6.89
C ALA A 78 4.24 -4.78 6.43
N MET A 79 3.63 -5.06 5.28
CA MET A 79 2.56 -4.26 4.72
C MET A 79 1.26 -5.05 4.70
N ASP A 80 0.19 -4.46 5.22
CA ASP A 80 -1.17 -4.98 5.07
C ASP A 80 -1.86 -4.22 3.93
N VAL A 81 -2.56 -4.97 3.07
CA VAL A 81 -3.35 -4.42 1.97
C VAL A 81 -4.70 -5.11 1.97
N ALA A 82 -5.77 -4.33 1.97
CA ALA A 82 -7.12 -4.85 1.83
C ALA A 82 -8.00 -3.88 1.04
N TYR A 83 -8.78 -4.42 0.11
CA TYR A 83 -9.83 -3.71 -0.61
C TYR A 83 -11.15 -4.40 -0.40
N ARG A 84 -12.21 -3.62 -0.18
CA ARG A 84 -13.58 -4.10 -0.19
C ARG A 84 -14.29 -3.50 -1.38
N CYS A 85 -14.82 -4.34 -2.25
CA CYS A 85 -15.38 -3.92 -3.52
C CYS A 85 -16.86 -4.30 -3.62
N ARG A 86 -17.59 -3.48 -4.37
CA ARG A 86 -18.99 -3.67 -4.76
C ARG A 86 -19.20 -3.10 -6.15
N TRP A 87 -20.35 -3.38 -6.73
CA TRP A 87 -20.85 -2.51 -7.79
C TRP A 87 -21.15 -1.10 -7.25
N ASP A 88 -20.88 -0.09 -8.08
CA ASP A 88 -21.36 1.28 -7.85
C ASP A 88 -22.89 1.34 -7.79
N HIS A 89 -23.44 2.50 -7.42
CA HIS A 89 -24.89 2.67 -7.30
C HIS A 89 -25.62 2.39 -8.62
N ALA A 90 -24.99 2.67 -9.77
CA ALA A 90 -25.58 2.42 -11.08
C ALA A 90 -25.44 0.95 -11.55
N GLN A 91 -24.73 0.09 -10.82
CA GLN A 91 -24.43 -1.29 -11.20
C GLN A 91 -23.68 -1.40 -12.53
N ARG A 92 -22.76 -0.46 -12.79
CA ARG A 92 -21.99 -0.37 -14.04
C ARG A 92 -20.49 -0.53 -13.84
N TYR A 93 -19.96 -0.08 -12.71
CA TYR A 93 -18.52 -0.04 -12.47
C TYR A 93 -18.16 -0.66 -11.13
N LEU A 94 -17.02 -1.36 -11.10
CA LEU A 94 -16.42 -1.79 -9.85
C LEU A 94 -16.09 -0.56 -9.02
N ALA A 95 -16.59 -0.53 -7.79
CA ALA A 95 -16.34 0.53 -6.83
C ALA A 95 -15.68 -0.04 -5.59
N VAL A 96 -14.64 0.64 -5.12
CA VAL A 96 -14.05 0.39 -3.81
C VAL A 96 -14.99 1.00 -2.75
N ASP A 97 -15.54 0.15 -1.89
CA ASP A 97 -16.36 0.54 -0.73
C ASP A 97 -15.45 1.05 0.39
N SER A 98 -14.34 0.35 0.61
CA SER A 98 -13.27 0.72 1.55
C SER A 98 -11.92 0.16 1.13
N ALA A 99 -10.84 0.81 1.51
CA ALA A 99 -9.48 0.31 1.37
C ALA A 99 -8.65 0.60 2.62
N THR A 100 -7.71 -0.29 2.94
CA THR A 100 -6.77 -0.11 4.04
C THR A 100 -5.38 -0.56 3.62
N TRP A 101 -4.41 0.33 3.81
CA TRP A 101 -2.99 0.02 3.65
C TRP A 101 -2.26 0.38 4.93
N SER A 102 -1.57 -0.56 5.54
CA SER A 102 -0.83 -0.32 6.78
C SER A 102 0.61 -0.79 6.64
N VAL A 103 1.56 -0.04 7.20
CA VAL A 103 2.97 -0.44 7.22
C VAL A 103 3.42 -0.55 8.66
N ARG A 104 3.95 -1.70 9.04
CA ARG A 104 4.37 -2.04 10.40
C ARG A 104 5.84 -2.41 10.41
N SER A 105 6.55 -2.05 11.47
CA SER A 105 7.86 -2.65 11.74
C SER A 105 7.68 -4.07 12.25
N VAL A 106 8.62 -4.97 11.95
CA VAL A 106 8.61 -6.32 12.54
C VAL A 106 8.75 -6.31 14.07
N ASP A 107 9.27 -5.22 14.61
CA ASP A 107 9.58 -5.07 16.03
C ASP A 107 8.38 -4.57 16.87
N VAL A 108 7.33 -4.06 16.22
CA VAL A 108 6.15 -3.51 16.90
C VAL A 108 4.82 -3.90 16.26
N ALA A 109 3.81 -4.08 17.11
CA ALA A 109 2.48 -4.50 16.65
C ALA A 109 1.69 -3.35 16.01
N GLU A 110 1.87 -2.12 16.47
CA GLU A 110 1.16 -0.95 15.95
C GLU A 110 1.75 -0.51 14.59
N PRO A 111 0.93 -0.18 13.58
CA PRO A 111 1.44 0.34 12.32
C PRO A 111 2.19 1.65 12.50
N LEU A 112 3.31 1.83 11.80
CA LEU A 112 4.02 3.11 11.73
C LEU A 112 3.10 4.21 11.17
N PHE A 113 2.38 3.86 10.11
CA PHE A 113 1.33 4.66 9.50
C PHE A 113 0.35 3.77 8.75
N ARG A 114 -0.82 4.33 8.43
CA ARG A 114 -1.82 3.67 7.60
C ARG A 114 -2.66 4.66 6.80
N TYR A 115 -3.05 4.25 5.61
CA TYR A 115 -4.03 4.90 4.77
C TYR A 115 -5.34 4.13 4.87
N GLU A 116 -6.43 4.86 5.04
CA GLU A 116 -7.77 4.31 5.06
C GLU A 116 -8.67 5.09 4.12
N PHE A 117 -9.51 4.36 3.39
CA PHE A 117 -10.57 4.93 2.58
C PHE A 117 -11.90 4.26 2.94
N VAL A 118 -12.95 5.06 3.06
CA VAL A 118 -14.33 4.61 3.25
C VAL A 118 -15.24 5.50 2.40
N SER A 119 -15.81 4.92 1.35
CA SER A 119 -16.60 5.66 0.34
C SER A 119 -17.87 6.31 0.89
N ARG A 120 -18.46 5.72 1.93
CA ARG A 120 -19.68 6.19 2.61
C ARG A 120 -19.38 6.54 4.06
N GLN A 121 -18.28 7.25 4.26
CA GLN A 121 -18.00 7.85 5.55
C GLN A 121 -19.15 8.80 5.91
N GLY A 122 -19.66 8.72 7.14
CA GLY A 122 -20.70 9.65 7.59
C GLY A 122 -20.24 11.10 7.52
N ASP A 123 -21.18 12.04 7.53
CA ASP A 123 -20.98 13.47 7.21
C ASP A 123 -19.91 14.22 8.04
N LEU A 124 -19.40 13.62 9.11
CA LEU A 124 -18.49 14.25 10.07
C LEU A 124 -17.01 13.99 9.77
N LEU A 125 -16.67 13.06 8.87
CA LEU A 125 -15.29 12.66 8.62
C LEU A 125 -14.99 12.60 7.11
N PRO A 126 -13.77 12.99 6.67
CA PRO A 126 -13.33 12.79 5.30
C PRO A 126 -13.36 11.31 4.90
N ALA A 127 -13.60 11.02 3.63
CA ALA A 127 -13.61 9.63 3.14
C ALA A 127 -12.21 8.98 3.15
N ALA A 128 -11.14 9.78 3.08
CA ALA A 128 -9.76 9.33 3.07
C ALA A 128 -9.01 9.84 4.29
N HIS A 129 -8.27 8.95 4.94
CA HIS A 129 -7.51 9.24 6.15
C HIS A 129 -6.06 8.78 6.00
N LEU A 130 -5.15 9.55 6.56
CA LEU A 130 -3.78 9.15 6.83
C LEU A 130 -3.57 9.21 8.34
N HIS A 131 -3.28 8.07 8.95
CA HIS A 131 -2.95 7.98 10.36
C HIS A 131 -1.46 7.72 10.49
N VAL A 132 -0.79 8.50 11.34
CA VAL A 132 0.63 8.35 11.63
C VAL A 132 0.76 8.11 13.14
N HIS A 133 1.21 6.92 13.51
CA HIS A 133 1.22 6.45 14.90
C HIS A 133 2.55 6.72 15.60
N ALA A 134 3.49 7.38 14.92
CA ALA A 134 4.90 7.40 15.28
C ALA A 134 5.17 7.84 16.73
N HIS A 135 5.49 6.87 17.59
CA HIS A 135 6.49 7.07 18.62
C HIS A 135 7.85 7.21 17.92
N ARG A 136 8.56 8.29 18.21
CA ARG A 136 9.72 8.82 17.47
C ARG A 136 10.82 7.79 17.16
N ASP A 137 10.98 6.78 18.00
CA ASP A 137 12.19 5.94 18.00
C ASP A 137 12.11 4.78 16.99
N GLU A 138 10.92 4.20 16.77
CA GLU A 138 10.73 3.02 15.90
C GLU A 138 10.80 3.38 14.41
N LEU A 139 10.21 4.52 14.06
CA LEU A 139 10.20 5.00 12.69
C LEU A 139 11.60 5.50 12.29
N VAL A 140 12.29 6.19 13.21
CA VAL A 140 13.68 6.61 13.00
C VAL A 140 14.62 5.41 12.91
N TYR A 141 14.46 4.38 13.76
CA TYR A 141 15.23 3.14 13.68
C TYR A 141 15.08 2.45 12.32
N THR A 142 13.84 2.35 11.82
CA THR A 142 13.58 1.74 10.50
C THR A 142 14.27 2.52 9.37
N LEU A 143 14.20 3.85 9.39
CA LEU A 143 14.91 4.70 8.41
C LEU A 143 16.44 4.53 8.43
N PHE A 144 17.01 4.09 9.57
CA PHE A 144 18.44 3.84 9.71
C PHE A 144 18.89 2.46 9.21
N ARG A 145 17.99 1.49 9.04
CA ARG A 145 18.36 0.13 8.64
C ARG A 145 18.89 0.03 7.20
N GLY A 146 18.45 0.90 6.28
CA GLY A 146 18.89 0.89 4.87
C GLY A 146 20.18 1.68 4.63
N GLY A 147 21.32 0.99 4.69
CA GLY A 147 22.66 1.55 4.46
C GLY A 147 23.28 1.15 3.12
N VAL A 148 22.90 0.01 2.53
CA VAL A 148 23.62 -0.58 1.40
C VAL A 148 22.80 -0.47 0.11
N GLY A 149 23.00 0.61 -0.65
CA GLY A 149 22.40 0.74 -1.99
C GLY A 149 21.65 2.04 -2.29
N ARG A 150 21.74 3.05 -1.40
CA ARG A 150 21.06 4.35 -1.59
C ARG A 150 21.19 4.92 -3.00
N PRO A 151 20.06 5.24 -3.66
CA PRO A 151 20.04 6.31 -4.64
C PRO A 151 20.55 7.60 -3.98
N ARG A 152 21.58 8.21 -4.58
CA ARG A 152 22.35 9.34 -4.04
C ARG A 152 21.55 10.62 -3.70
N SER A 153 20.24 10.70 -3.93
CA SER A 153 19.54 11.99 -4.04
C SER A 153 18.92 12.54 -2.73
N ARG A 154 18.49 11.74 -1.75
CA ARG A 154 17.82 12.28 -0.54
C ARG A 154 18.23 11.70 0.81
N GLY A 155 18.32 10.38 0.96
CA GLY A 155 18.74 9.76 2.23
C GLY A 155 20.12 10.21 2.72
N GLN A 156 21.06 10.49 1.79
CA GLN A 156 22.38 11.02 2.12
C GLN A 156 22.33 12.50 2.55
N ALA A 157 21.43 13.31 1.99
CA ALA A 157 21.26 14.72 2.36
C ALA A 157 20.70 14.90 3.79
N ILE A 158 19.91 13.92 4.25
CA ILE A 158 19.41 13.88 5.63
C ILE A 158 20.55 13.48 6.59
N LEU A 159 21.38 12.50 6.22
CA LEU A 159 22.54 12.12 7.05
C LEU A 159 23.65 13.19 7.08
N THR A 160 23.85 13.94 5.99
CA THR A 160 24.84 15.04 5.97
C THR A 160 24.36 16.28 6.73
N ARG A 161 23.05 16.44 6.96
CA ARG A 161 22.48 17.45 7.86
C ARG A 161 22.53 17.04 9.34
N LYS A 162 23.72 16.72 9.88
CA LYS A 162 24.08 16.76 11.33
C LYS A 162 23.00 16.30 12.37
N GLY A 163 22.08 15.41 12.03
CA GLY A 163 20.95 15.10 12.90
C GLY A 163 20.19 13.84 12.48
N LEU A 164 19.65 13.14 13.48
CA LEU A 164 18.75 12.00 13.30
C LEU A 164 17.58 12.39 12.38
N PRO A 165 17.18 11.53 11.40
CA PRO A 165 15.95 11.71 10.66
C PRO A 165 14.79 11.99 11.60
N ARG A 166 13.90 12.88 11.19
CA ARG A 166 12.69 13.24 11.95
C ARG A 166 11.49 12.78 11.15
N LEU A 167 10.39 12.49 11.85
CA LEU A 167 9.10 12.23 11.20
C LEU A 167 8.72 13.33 10.19
N SER A 168 9.05 14.58 10.51
CA SER A 168 8.85 15.74 9.64
C SER A 168 9.60 15.70 8.30
N ASN A 169 10.54 14.76 8.13
CA ASN A 169 11.32 14.63 6.90
C ASN A 169 10.70 13.62 5.93
N ILE A 170 9.65 12.91 6.34
CA ILE A 170 9.01 11.87 5.54
C ILE A 170 7.91 12.50 4.69
N HIS A 171 7.94 12.21 3.39
CA HIS A 171 6.96 12.69 2.45
C HIS A 171 5.85 11.65 2.29
N PHE A 172 4.78 11.79 3.05
CA PHE A 172 3.59 10.94 2.89
C PHE A 172 2.86 11.33 1.59
N PRO A 173 2.66 10.39 0.64
CA PRO A 173 1.92 10.68 -0.58
C PRO A 173 0.46 10.97 -0.28
N LEU A 174 -0.05 12.02 -0.90
CA LEU A 174 -1.46 12.37 -0.83
C LEU A 174 -2.16 12.21 -2.19
N GLY A 175 -1.51 11.66 -3.22
CA GLY A 175 -2.15 11.39 -4.51
C GLY A 175 -2.16 12.52 -5.50
N GLY A 176 -1.01 13.18 -5.64
CA GLY A 176 -0.77 14.25 -6.61
C GLY A 176 -1.83 15.35 -6.60
N ASP A 177 -2.11 15.90 -7.78
CA ASP A 177 -3.01 17.05 -7.97
C ASP A 177 -4.46 16.79 -7.56
N ARG A 178 -4.86 15.51 -7.45
CA ARG A 178 -6.22 15.11 -7.09
C ARG A 178 -6.40 14.81 -5.60
N LEU A 179 -5.31 14.83 -4.84
CA LEU A 179 -5.29 14.45 -3.43
C LEU A 179 -5.94 13.06 -3.19
N ARG A 180 -5.63 12.08 -4.05
CA ARG A 180 -6.13 10.69 -3.97
C ARG A 180 -4.97 9.69 -4.03
N PRO A 181 -4.33 9.37 -2.89
CA PRO A 181 -3.16 8.51 -2.90
C PRO A 181 -3.54 7.16 -3.48
N CYS A 182 -2.75 6.68 -4.42
CA CYS A 182 -2.86 5.32 -4.91
C CYS A 182 -1.83 4.43 -4.23
N LEU A 183 -1.97 3.11 -4.38
CA LEU A 183 -1.08 2.15 -3.74
C LEU A 183 0.35 2.29 -4.28
N GLU A 184 0.49 2.62 -5.55
CA GLU A 184 1.73 2.90 -6.26
C GLU A 184 2.50 4.05 -5.62
N ASP A 185 1.81 5.13 -5.23
CA ASP A 185 2.46 6.26 -4.55
C ASP A 185 3.05 5.82 -3.20
N VAL A 186 2.35 4.95 -2.47
CA VAL A 186 2.81 4.40 -1.17
C VAL A 186 4.00 3.48 -1.37
N LEU A 187 3.95 2.59 -2.36
CA LEU A 187 5.09 1.72 -2.71
C LEU A 187 6.32 2.55 -3.11
N GLN A 188 6.12 3.62 -3.90
CA GLN A 188 7.20 4.54 -4.26
C GLN A 188 7.80 5.23 -3.04
N MET A 189 6.97 5.71 -2.12
CA MET A 189 7.44 6.33 -0.90
C MET A 189 8.22 5.34 -0.03
N LEU A 190 7.78 4.08 0.08
CA LEU A 190 8.52 3.05 0.81
C LEU A 190 9.91 2.81 0.20
N ILE A 191 10.02 2.83 -1.13
CA ILE A 191 11.30 2.69 -1.81
C ILE A 191 12.19 3.91 -1.55
N GLU A 192 11.68 5.12 -1.75
CA GLU A 192 12.49 6.35 -1.65
C GLU A 192 12.87 6.72 -0.21
N GLU A 193 11.93 6.59 0.73
CA GLU A 193 12.10 7.04 2.11
C GLU A 193 12.59 5.90 3.04
N PHE A 194 12.09 4.68 2.86
CA PHE A 194 12.43 3.53 3.72
C PHE A 194 13.47 2.59 3.11
N SER A 195 13.87 2.79 1.85
CA SER A 195 14.87 1.95 1.16
C SER A 195 14.49 0.47 1.14
N ILE A 196 13.20 0.18 0.98
CA ILE A 196 12.78 -1.21 0.78
C ILE A 196 13.36 -1.73 -0.54
N GLU A 197 13.72 -3.00 -0.55
CA GLU A 197 14.19 -3.67 -1.75
C GLU A 197 13.10 -3.76 -2.82
N HIS A 198 13.50 -3.59 -4.07
CA HIS A 198 12.63 -3.65 -5.24
C HIS A 198 13.43 -4.18 -6.44
N GLU A 199 12.73 -4.63 -7.49
CA GLU A 199 13.35 -5.06 -8.74
C GLU A 199 14.10 -3.92 -9.43
N ALA A 200 15.26 -4.26 -10.00
CA ALA A 200 16.11 -3.29 -10.67
C ALA A 200 15.47 -2.84 -11.99
N GLY A 201 15.10 -1.55 -12.08
CA GLY A 201 14.62 -0.95 -13.34
C GLY A 201 13.35 -0.09 -13.22
N LEU A 202 12.56 -0.22 -12.15
CA LEU A 202 11.30 0.52 -12.03
C LEU A 202 11.48 2.03 -11.80
N PHE A 203 12.49 2.39 -11.00
CA PHE A 203 12.70 3.78 -10.58
C PHE A 203 14.11 4.30 -10.90
N SER A 204 14.89 3.54 -11.68
CA SER A 204 16.23 3.92 -12.13
C SER A 204 16.21 4.89 -13.32
N ALA A 205 15.47 5.97 -13.21
CA ALA A 205 15.73 7.23 -13.91
C ALA A 205 14.68 8.23 -13.43
N SER A 206 15.17 9.29 -12.79
CA SER A 206 14.41 10.51 -12.57
C SER A 206 13.62 10.87 -13.84
N ASN A 207 12.31 11.01 -13.67
CA ASN A 207 11.39 11.70 -14.55
C ASN A 207 11.85 13.17 -14.72
N ARG A 208 12.97 13.37 -15.43
CA ARG A 208 13.55 14.68 -15.81
C ARG A 208 13.01 15.19 -17.15
N ALA A 209 12.01 14.52 -17.72
CA ALA A 209 11.22 15.10 -18.79
C ALA A 209 9.80 15.32 -18.28
N GLY A 210 9.36 16.57 -18.30
CA GLY A 210 7.94 16.91 -18.23
C GLY A 210 7.15 16.21 -19.36
N PRO A 211 5.83 16.37 -19.33
CA PRO A 211 4.88 15.33 -19.70
C PRO A 211 4.92 15.01 -21.21
N SER A 212 5.14 13.74 -21.53
CA SER A 212 4.61 13.16 -22.77
C SER A 212 3.74 11.98 -22.38
N GLY A 213 2.44 12.13 -22.63
CA GLY A 213 1.37 11.29 -22.13
C GLY A 213 1.56 9.79 -22.30
N VAL A 214 1.35 9.09 -21.20
CA VAL A 214 0.63 7.83 -21.20
C VAL A 214 -0.44 7.97 -20.13
N GLY A 215 -1.63 8.39 -20.55
CA GLY A 215 -2.82 8.30 -19.72
C GLY A 215 -3.22 6.84 -19.66
N ILE A 216 -3.08 6.22 -18.48
CA ILE A 216 -3.82 5.01 -18.15
C ILE A 216 -5.24 5.48 -17.85
N ARG A 217 -6.17 5.01 -18.67
CA ARG A 217 -7.62 5.23 -18.54
C ARG A 217 -8.20 4.32 -17.48
#